data_AF-A0A7W1G5J2-F1
#
_entry.id   AF-A0A7W1G5J2-F1
#
_cell.length_a   1.000
_cell.length_b   1.000
_cell.length_c   1.000
_cell.angle_alpha   90.00
_cell.angle_beta   90.00
_cell.angle_gamma   90.00
#
_symmetry.space_group_name_H-M   'P 1'
#
loop_
_entity.id
_entity.type
_entity.pdbx_description
1 polymer ?
#
loop_
_entity_poly.entity_id
_entity_poly.type
_entity_poly.pdbx_seq_one_letter_code
_entity_poly.pdbx_strand_id
1 'polypeptide(L)'
;MRPILVSVVVLLLARNLSVAAELPLRIDAPEPAATQGIPVSGGIPFARGLLASIDQLRLLDAARREIPAQATALAVWPDGSVKWALIDAVVTGDQGRALILEYGASVRRAAVIGPMSARVEGGRALVGDGHLVATIANTGAGFIDALAIDGHAVIDARDPAGVVVSTVRIPDGTSGDAIPVGSFLCRSAQAHCATGTIHIDAVTVESPGPIRATVLVRGAIVLPQFGATLPPEATRGDPAGRMPFSMRVSFFRGTSVVYAQHQIIFTGEPDCDFITRWAIRLPGLAGSRGMLCIEPGVTLEENGGRSSVAASTSSRLCWGPLAMASKPAGFALIRHGWYDRPAAITAEGGAAWIEFWPHQAGIFDLRRYAREWAAGESGDTHNPADMERYATYAARGIAKSQDLVVDFSPLDSASIAMAAPQRVTTLSERALLVAPPAWYAATQALGPMVPEQTSGPYAALEAMTRRRLDYHLFAQDLY
;
A
#
# COMPACT_ATOMS: atom_id res chain seq x y z
N MET A 1 -10.12 -52.07 59.04
CA MET A 1 -10.95 -51.66 57.88
C MET A 1 -11.59 -50.31 58.19
N ARG A 2 -11.19 -49.29 57.40
CA ARG A 2 -11.74 -47.92 57.23
C ARG A 2 -12.14 -47.07 58.45
N PRO A 3 -11.51 -45.90 58.62
CA PRO A 3 -12.14 -44.71 59.18
C PRO A 3 -12.33 -43.60 58.13
N ILE A 4 -13.58 -43.11 58.09
CA ILE A 4 -13.97 -41.70 58.24
C ILE A 4 -13.38 -40.68 57.25
N LEU A 5 -14.29 -40.23 56.38
CA LEU A 5 -14.28 -38.96 55.63
C LEU A 5 -13.89 -37.78 56.55
N VAL A 6 -12.83 -37.07 56.20
CA VAL A 6 -12.61 -35.68 56.64
C VAL A 6 -12.52 -34.83 55.38
N SER A 7 -13.64 -34.17 55.08
CA SER A 7 -13.67 -33.00 54.19
C SER A 7 -13.00 -31.84 54.93
N VAL A 8 -11.86 -31.37 54.42
CA VAL A 8 -11.39 -30.01 54.69
C VAL A 8 -11.63 -29.21 53.41
N VAL A 9 -12.68 -28.41 53.47
CA VAL A 9 -12.93 -27.29 52.57
C VAL A 9 -11.81 -26.27 52.81
N VAL A 10 -10.85 -26.19 51.88
CA VAL A 10 -9.97 -25.02 51.76
C VAL A 10 -10.58 -24.11 50.70
N LEU A 11 -11.47 -23.23 51.15
CA LEU A 11 -11.90 -22.07 50.40
C LEU A 11 -11.31 -20.86 51.11
N LEU A 12 -10.30 -20.20 50.52
CA LEU A 12 -10.09 -18.74 50.53
C LEU A 12 -8.69 -18.36 50.01
N LEU A 13 -8.72 -17.52 48.96
CA LEU A 13 -7.71 -16.52 48.59
C LEU A 13 -6.41 -16.98 47.90
N ALA A 14 -6.53 -17.68 46.77
CA ALA A 14 -5.61 -17.35 45.67
C ALA A 14 -6.10 -16.02 45.06
N ARG A 15 -5.51 -14.91 45.51
CA ARG A 15 -5.50 -13.67 44.71
C ARG A 15 -5.15 -14.07 43.28
N ASN A 16 -5.95 -13.66 42.31
CA ASN A 16 -5.57 -13.67 40.90
C ASN A 16 -4.30 -12.81 40.77
N LEU A 17 -3.14 -13.40 41.01
CA LEU A 17 -1.88 -12.93 40.48
C LEU A 17 -2.06 -13.04 38.97
N SER A 18 -2.52 -11.95 38.35
CA SER A 18 -2.61 -11.86 36.89
C SER A 18 -1.19 -11.88 36.36
N VAL A 19 -0.68 -13.08 36.12
CA VAL A 19 0.62 -13.30 35.50
C VAL A 19 0.51 -12.77 34.08
N ALA A 20 1.47 -11.94 33.70
CA ALA A 20 1.62 -11.52 32.32
C ALA A 20 1.86 -12.76 31.45
N ALA A 21 1.06 -12.92 30.40
CA ALA A 21 1.23 -13.99 29.43
C ALA A 21 2.07 -13.48 28.26
N GLU A 22 2.78 -14.38 27.60
CA GLU A 22 3.65 -14.07 26.48
C GLU A 22 3.17 -14.78 25.21
N LEU A 23 3.21 -14.07 24.10
CA LEU A 23 2.94 -14.60 22.77
C LEU A 23 4.16 -14.31 21.88
N PRO A 24 4.89 -15.33 21.40
CA PRO A 24 5.95 -15.09 20.42
C PRO A 24 5.36 -14.56 19.12
N LEU A 25 5.99 -13.55 18.55
CA LEU A 25 5.69 -12.99 17.24
C LEU A 25 6.90 -13.15 16.32
N ARG A 26 6.63 -13.27 15.02
CA ARG A 26 7.65 -13.19 13.96
C ARG A 26 7.33 -12.05 13.00
N ILE A 27 8.35 -11.57 12.31
CA ILE A 27 8.20 -10.67 11.17
C ILE A 27 8.12 -11.52 9.91
N ASP A 28 7.06 -11.34 9.14
CA ASP A 28 6.92 -11.89 7.78
C ASP A 28 7.32 -10.80 6.79
N ALA A 29 8.49 -10.95 6.18
CA ALA A 29 9.04 -10.01 5.19
C ALA A 29 10.03 -10.75 4.28
N PRO A 30 10.22 -10.31 3.01
CA PRO A 30 11.15 -10.94 2.08
C PRO A 30 12.58 -11.06 2.62
N GLU A 31 13.08 -10.00 3.25
CA GLU A 31 14.40 -9.97 3.89
C GLU A 31 14.33 -9.15 5.20
N PRO A 32 14.12 -9.78 6.37
CA PRO A 32 13.91 -9.08 7.64
C PRO A 32 15.20 -8.52 8.28
N ALA A 33 16.37 -8.76 7.67
CA ALA A 33 17.69 -8.44 8.23
C ALA A 33 18.19 -7.03 7.87
N ALA A 34 17.36 -6.00 8.01
CA ALA A 34 17.77 -4.63 7.75
C ALA A 34 18.49 -4.01 8.97
N THR A 35 19.66 -3.41 8.74
CA THR A 35 20.39 -2.63 9.77
C THR A 35 19.64 -1.37 10.19
N GLN A 36 18.83 -0.82 9.29
CA GLN A 36 17.98 0.34 9.51
C GLN A 36 16.55 -0.09 9.90
N GLY A 37 15.85 0.76 10.65
CA GLY A 37 14.50 0.47 11.14
C GLY A 37 13.49 0.19 10.01
N ILE A 38 12.72 -0.87 10.16
CA ILE A 38 11.62 -1.24 9.26
C ILE A 38 10.27 -1.07 9.96
N PRO A 39 9.32 -0.36 9.35
CA PRO A 39 7.95 -0.34 9.85
C PRO A 39 7.29 -1.70 9.73
N VAL A 40 6.77 -2.20 10.85
CA VAL A 40 6.04 -3.47 10.93
C VAL A 40 4.65 -3.25 11.52
N SER A 41 3.67 -3.96 10.96
CA SER A 41 2.27 -3.89 11.40
C SER A 41 1.65 -5.27 11.45
N GLY A 42 0.80 -5.54 12.44
CA GLY A 42 0.14 -6.84 12.52
C GLY A 42 -1.16 -6.82 13.33
N GLY A 43 -2.19 -7.46 12.79
CA GLY A 43 -3.40 -7.78 13.54
C GLY A 43 -3.18 -9.05 14.37
N ILE A 44 -3.25 -8.92 15.69
CA ILE A 44 -3.13 -10.03 16.64
C ILE A 44 -4.49 -10.26 17.30
N PRO A 45 -5.11 -11.43 17.12
CA PRO A 45 -6.40 -11.71 17.74
C PRO A 45 -6.24 -12.11 19.20
N PHE A 46 -7.28 -11.89 19.99
CA PHE A 46 -7.39 -12.37 21.37
C PHE A 46 -8.73 -13.07 21.57
N ALA A 47 -8.71 -14.16 22.35
CA ALA A 47 -9.93 -14.86 22.72
C ALA A 47 -10.85 -13.94 23.54
N ARG A 48 -12.15 -14.23 23.48
CA ARG A 48 -13.14 -13.51 24.27
C ARG A 48 -12.78 -13.54 25.77
N GLY A 49 -12.78 -12.36 26.39
CA GLY A 49 -12.44 -12.16 27.80
C GLY A 49 -10.93 -12.16 28.12
N LEU A 50 -10.05 -12.43 27.14
CA LEU A 50 -8.62 -12.62 27.39
C LEU A 50 -7.85 -11.30 27.57
N LEU A 51 -8.11 -10.32 26.70
CA LEU A 51 -7.47 -9.01 26.76
C LEU A 51 -8.53 -7.94 27.04
N ALA A 52 -8.57 -7.43 28.28
CA ALA A 52 -9.60 -6.49 28.71
C ALA A 52 -9.39 -5.07 28.17
N SER A 53 -8.15 -4.65 27.93
CA SER A 53 -7.83 -3.32 27.40
C SER A 53 -6.63 -3.37 26.44
N ILE A 54 -6.63 -2.49 25.43
CA ILE A 54 -5.55 -2.35 24.46
C ILE A 54 -4.24 -1.81 25.09
N ASP A 55 -4.31 -1.25 26.29
CA ASP A 55 -3.13 -0.76 27.04
C ASP A 55 -2.46 -1.86 27.87
N GLN A 56 -3.09 -3.03 27.94
CA GLN A 56 -2.61 -4.20 28.70
C GLN A 56 -1.73 -5.11 27.84
N LEU A 57 -0.96 -4.54 26.92
CA LEU A 57 0.02 -5.25 26.11
C LEU A 57 1.24 -4.37 25.84
N ARG A 58 2.40 -5.00 25.62
CA ARG A 58 3.64 -4.36 25.17
C ARG A 58 4.46 -5.29 24.30
N LEU A 59 5.28 -4.71 23.42
CA LEU A 59 6.16 -5.45 22.54
C LEU A 59 7.57 -5.49 23.13
N LEU A 60 8.18 -6.67 23.20
CA LEU A 60 9.51 -6.88 23.73
C LEU A 60 10.41 -7.53 22.68
N ASP A 61 11.71 -7.22 22.75
CA ASP A 61 12.74 -7.94 22.01
C ASP A 61 13.21 -9.22 22.75
N ALA A 62 14.11 -9.96 22.12
CA ALA A 62 14.74 -11.16 22.68
C ALA A 62 15.45 -10.94 24.03
N ALA A 63 15.87 -9.70 24.32
CA ALA A 63 16.54 -9.31 25.55
C ALA A 63 15.56 -8.75 26.61
N ARG A 64 14.24 -8.94 26.42
CA ARG A 64 13.16 -8.47 27.30
C ARG A 64 13.12 -6.93 27.43
N ARG A 65 13.69 -6.21 26.47
CA ARG A 65 13.61 -4.74 26.41
C ARG A 65 12.36 -4.36 25.64
N GLU A 66 11.65 -3.37 26.14
CA GLU A 66 10.43 -2.88 25.50
C GLU A 66 10.76 -2.11 24.22
N ILE A 67 10.12 -2.50 23.12
CA ILE A 67 10.16 -1.81 21.84
C ILE A 67 8.99 -0.82 21.82
N PRO A 68 9.23 0.48 21.52
CA PRO A 68 8.15 1.44 21.33
C PRO A 68 7.13 0.95 20.30
N ALA A 69 5.89 0.77 20.75
CA ALA A 69 4.80 0.26 19.93
C ALA A 69 3.54 1.10 20.10
N GLN A 70 2.73 1.13 19.05
CA GLN A 70 1.38 1.66 19.05
C GLN A 70 0.41 0.48 18.94
N ALA A 71 -0.67 0.53 19.72
CA ALA A 71 -1.69 -0.51 19.72
C ALA A 71 -3.08 0.10 19.52
N THR A 72 -3.87 -0.46 18.60
CA THR A 72 -5.23 -0.02 18.31
C THR A 72 -6.19 -1.21 18.35
N ALA A 73 -7.31 -1.09 19.06
CA ALA A 73 -8.35 -2.12 19.00
C ALA A 73 -9.10 -2.00 17.67
N LEU A 74 -8.91 -2.97 16.78
CA LEU A 74 -9.62 -3.03 15.49
C LEU A 74 -11.04 -3.58 15.63
N ALA A 75 -11.24 -4.48 16.58
CA ALA A 75 -12.53 -5.07 16.89
C ALA A 75 -12.58 -5.49 18.36
N VAL A 76 -13.78 -5.50 18.92
CA VAL A 76 -14.07 -5.94 20.28
C VAL A 76 -15.12 -7.06 20.27
N TRP A 77 -15.08 -7.92 21.28
CA TRP A 77 -16.10 -8.91 21.54
C TRP A 77 -17.34 -8.28 22.20
N PRO A 78 -18.50 -8.97 22.22
CA PRO A 78 -19.71 -8.46 22.88
C PRO A 78 -19.56 -8.16 24.38
N ASP A 79 -18.56 -8.72 25.06
CA ASP A 79 -18.24 -8.41 26.46
C ASP A 79 -17.29 -7.22 26.65
N GLY A 80 -16.93 -6.54 25.56
CA GLY A 80 -16.02 -5.39 25.55
C GLY A 80 -14.54 -5.74 25.50
N SER A 81 -14.15 -7.02 25.63
CA SER A 81 -12.75 -7.43 25.50
C SER A 81 -12.25 -7.23 24.07
N VAL A 82 -10.95 -6.98 23.91
CA VAL A 82 -10.32 -6.79 22.61
C VAL A 82 -10.38 -8.11 21.83
N LYS A 83 -10.93 -8.06 20.61
CA LYS A 83 -10.97 -9.19 19.67
C LYS A 83 -9.77 -9.18 18.73
N TRP A 84 -9.42 -8.00 18.21
CA TRP A 84 -8.28 -7.77 17.32
C TRP A 84 -7.51 -6.54 17.75
N ALA A 85 -6.22 -6.71 18.03
CA ALA A 85 -5.29 -5.62 18.29
C ALA A 85 -4.38 -5.42 17.08
N LEU A 86 -4.39 -4.22 16.49
CA LEU A 86 -3.35 -3.81 15.55
C LEU A 86 -2.14 -3.32 16.34
N ILE A 87 -0.99 -3.93 16.09
CA ILE A 87 0.29 -3.52 16.66
C ILE A 87 1.14 -2.90 15.55
N ASP A 88 1.60 -1.67 15.76
CA ASP A 88 2.54 -0.98 14.89
C ASP A 88 3.84 -0.72 15.65
N ALA A 89 4.97 -1.06 15.04
CA ALA A 89 6.31 -0.81 15.58
C ALA A 89 7.29 -0.45 14.46
N VAL A 90 8.42 0.12 14.83
CA VAL A 90 9.60 0.20 13.97
C VAL A 90 10.67 -0.66 14.61
N VAL A 91 11.16 -1.66 13.90
CA VAL A 91 12.08 -2.66 14.43
C VAL A 91 13.37 -2.65 13.61
N THR A 92 14.51 -2.80 14.28
CA THR A 92 15.81 -2.98 13.62
C THR A 92 16.17 -4.46 13.54
N GLY A 93 17.11 -4.84 12.66
CA GLY A 93 17.45 -6.24 12.39
C GLY A 93 17.83 -7.09 13.61
N ASP A 94 18.44 -6.51 14.64
CA ASP A 94 18.74 -7.23 15.89
C ASP A 94 17.50 -7.45 16.76
N GLN A 95 16.57 -6.49 16.78
CA GLN A 95 15.31 -6.58 17.52
C GLN A 95 14.34 -7.56 16.85
N GLY A 96 14.33 -7.60 15.51
CA GLY A 96 13.35 -8.37 14.72
C GLY A 96 13.53 -9.89 14.74
N ARG A 97 14.63 -10.42 15.31
CA ARG A 97 14.93 -11.86 15.32
C ARG A 97 13.97 -12.68 16.20
N ALA A 98 13.52 -12.10 17.31
CA ALA A 98 12.54 -12.70 18.18
C ALA A 98 11.78 -11.59 18.90
N LEU A 99 10.47 -11.54 18.67
CA LEU A 99 9.57 -10.57 19.26
C LEU A 99 8.61 -11.28 20.21
N ILE A 100 8.31 -10.65 21.34
CA ILE A 100 7.38 -11.17 22.32
C ILE A 100 6.30 -10.11 22.56
N LEU A 101 5.04 -10.47 22.36
CA LEU A 101 3.92 -9.68 22.83
C LEU A 101 3.57 -10.14 24.23
N GLU A 102 3.92 -9.33 25.23
CA GLU A 102 3.53 -9.57 26.62
C GLU A 102 2.17 -8.88 26.86
N TYR A 103 1.22 -9.58 27.46
CA TYR A 103 -0.14 -9.07 27.68
C TYR A 103 -0.75 -9.57 28.99
N GLY A 104 -1.73 -8.84 29.52
CA GLY A 104 -2.48 -9.20 30.72
C GLY A 104 -2.72 -8.02 31.66
N ALA A 105 -3.57 -8.22 32.69
CA ALA A 105 -4.05 -7.13 33.53
C ALA A 105 -2.97 -6.34 34.29
N SER A 106 -1.79 -6.94 34.51
CA SER A 106 -0.61 -6.31 35.14
C SER A 106 0.32 -5.61 34.14
N VAL A 107 0.16 -5.86 32.84
CA VAL A 107 1.03 -5.30 31.79
C VAL A 107 0.60 -3.87 31.49
N ARG A 108 1.58 -2.98 31.32
CA ARG A 108 1.37 -1.61 30.83
C ARG A 108 2.45 -1.31 29.80
N ARG A 109 2.03 -0.73 28.68
CA ARG A 109 2.95 -0.20 27.65
C ARG A 109 3.56 1.12 28.12
N ALA A 110 4.85 1.29 27.91
CA ALA A 110 5.55 2.55 28.16
C ALA A 110 5.08 3.64 27.17
N ALA A 111 5.11 4.89 27.64
CA ALA A 111 4.89 6.04 26.77
C ALA A 111 6.03 6.14 25.74
N VAL A 112 5.68 6.49 24.50
CA VAL A 112 6.65 6.66 23.41
C VAL A 112 7.31 8.04 23.52
N ILE A 113 8.63 8.06 23.68
CA ILE A 113 9.44 9.29 23.69
C ILE A 113 9.68 9.76 22.25
N GLY A 114 9.51 11.05 21.96
CA GLY A 114 9.62 11.58 20.60
C GLY A 114 8.63 10.89 19.64
N PRO A 115 7.31 10.99 19.90
CA PRO A 115 6.31 10.29 19.10
C PRO A 115 6.21 10.90 17.70
N MET A 116 5.95 10.06 16.71
CA MET A 116 5.37 10.52 15.45
C MET A 116 3.97 11.06 15.75
N SER A 117 3.69 12.27 15.29
CA SER A 117 2.40 12.93 15.52
C SER A 117 1.81 13.44 14.22
N ALA A 118 0.49 13.39 14.09
CA ALA A 118 -0.24 14.04 13.02
C ALA A 118 -1.50 14.74 13.53
N ARG A 119 -1.74 15.95 13.04
CA ARG A 119 -2.93 16.76 13.34
C ARG A 119 -3.33 17.60 12.14
N VAL A 120 -4.59 17.99 12.05
CA VAL A 120 -5.09 18.90 11.01
C VAL A 120 -5.34 20.28 11.62
N GLU A 121 -4.74 21.31 11.06
CA GLU A 121 -4.91 22.71 11.45
C GLU A 121 -5.01 23.57 10.19
N GLY A 122 -6.06 24.40 10.08
CA GLY A 122 -6.23 25.32 8.95
C GLY A 122 -6.27 24.65 7.56
N GLY A 123 -6.87 23.46 7.45
CA GLY A 123 -6.90 22.69 6.18
C GLY A 123 -5.61 21.97 5.82
N ARG A 124 -4.63 21.93 6.74
CA ARG A 124 -3.33 21.29 6.53
C ARG A 124 -3.08 20.23 7.59
N ALA A 125 -2.72 19.02 7.18
CA ALA A 125 -2.13 18.04 8.06
C ALA A 125 -0.67 18.40 8.32
N LEU A 126 -0.32 18.55 9.60
CA LEU A 126 1.04 18.73 10.09
C LEU A 126 1.47 17.39 10.69
N VAL A 127 2.56 16.82 10.17
CA VAL A 127 3.04 15.49 10.57
C VAL A 127 4.51 15.57 10.96
N GLY A 128 4.91 14.92 12.05
CA GLY A 128 6.33 14.77 12.36
C GLY A 128 6.66 14.25 13.75
N ASP A 129 7.94 13.93 13.92
CA ASP A 129 8.59 13.51 15.18
C ASP A 129 9.84 14.34 15.51
N GLY A 130 10.10 15.40 14.73
CA GLY A 130 11.30 16.25 14.83
C GLY A 130 12.43 15.83 13.88
N HIS A 131 12.63 14.53 13.66
CA HIS A 131 13.53 14.03 12.61
C HIS A 131 12.89 14.26 11.24
N LEU A 132 11.65 13.84 11.06
CA LEU A 132 10.85 14.09 9.87
C LEU A 132 9.76 15.10 10.20
N VAL A 133 9.60 16.12 9.35
CA VAL A 133 8.51 17.10 9.42
C VAL A 133 7.90 17.26 8.03
N ALA A 134 6.60 16.99 7.90
CA ALA A 134 5.87 17.03 6.65
C ALA A 134 4.58 17.86 6.77
N THR A 135 4.11 18.38 5.64
CA THR A 135 2.81 19.05 5.53
C THR A 135 2.05 18.57 4.30
N ILE A 136 0.74 18.34 4.48
CA ILE A 136 -0.20 18.01 3.40
C ILE A 136 -1.42 18.94 3.51
N ALA A 137 -1.68 19.74 2.49
CA ALA A 137 -2.69 20.78 2.47
C ALA A 137 -3.86 20.41 1.56
N ASN A 138 -5.07 20.85 1.90
CA ASN A 138 -6.24 20.75 1.02
C ASN A 138 -6.19 21.70 -0.19
N THR A 139 -5.18 22.56 -0.28
CA THR A 139 -4.87 23.35 -1.47
C THR A 139 -3.64 22.81 -2.21
N GLY A 140 -3.14 21.65 -1.78
CA GLY A 140 -1.92 21.03 -2.28
C GLY A 140 -2.13 20.20 -3.54
N ALA A 141 -1.09 19.46 -3.91
CA ALA A 141 -1.08 18.61 -5.12
C ALA A 141 -1.51 17.14 -4.86
N GLY A 142 -2.12 16.86 -3.70
CA GLY A 142 -2.69 15.56 -3.38
C GLY A 142 -1.71 14.51 -2.82
N PHE A 143 -0.46 14.89 -2.51
CA PHE A 143 0.51 14.03 -1.84
C PHE A 143 1.25 14.76 -0.70
N ILE A 144 2.50 15.21 -0.87
CA ILE A 144 3.30 15.89 0.17
C ILE A 144 3.66 17.29 -0.31
N ASP A 145 3.19 18.33 0.39
CA ASP A 145 3.46 19.71 -0.01
C ASP A 145 4.84 20.18 0.45
N ALA A 146 5.22 19.83 1.68
CA ALA A 146 6.54 20.14 2.21
C ALA A 146 7.07 18.97 3.04
N LEU A 147 8.37 18.73 2.96
CA LEU A 147 9.07 17.71 3.73
C LEU A 147 10.45 18.23 4.12
N ALA A 148 10.80 18.08 5.39
CA ALA A 148 12.15 18.30 5.90
C ALA A 148 12.61 17.10 6.73
N ILE A 149 13.89 16.77 6.61
CA ILE A 149 14.56 15.70 7.36
C ILE A 149 15.76 16.31 8.07
N ASP A 150 15.82 16.15 9.39
CA ASP A 150 16.84 16.77 10.25
C ASP A 150 17.01 18.27 9.96
N GLY A 151 15.89 18.97 9.73
CA GLY A 151 15.85 20.39 9.40
C GLY A 151 16.24 20.76 7.96
N HIS A 152 16.64 19.80 7.12
CA HIS A 152 16.98 20.03 5.72
C HIS A 152 15.74 19.82 4.85
N ALA A 153 15.39 20.84 4.05
CA ALA A 153 14.26 20.76 3.13
C ALA A 153 14.52 19.76 2.00
N VAL A 154 13.58 18.84 1.81
CA VAL A 154 13.56 17.78 0.78
C VAL A 154 12.51 18.10 -0.29
N ILE A 155 11.31 18.50 0.13
CA ILE A 155 10.23 18.97 -0.75
C ILE A 155 9.83 20.37 -0.30
N ASP A 156 9.76 21.30 -1.25
CA ASP A 156 9.43 22.71 -1.02
C ASP A 156 7.95 22.98 -1.34
N ALA A 157 7.24 23.69 -0.45
CA ALA A 157 5.82 24.01 -0.64
C ALA A 157 5.50 24.82 -1.92
N ARG A 158 6.50 25.45 -2.56
CA ARG A 158 6.35 26.17 -3.82
C ARG A 158 6.32 25.25 -5.04
N ASP A 159 6.88 24.04 -4.92
CA ASP A 159 6.80 22.98 -5.92
C ASP A 159 6.50 21.66 -5.20
N PRO A 160 5.23 21.41 -4.81
CA PRO A 160 4.85 20.27 -4.00
C PRO A 160 4.91 18.94 -4.78
N ALA A 161 5.13 17.85 -4.07
CA ALA A 161 4.95 16.51 -4.63
C ALA A 161 3.46 16.19 -4.77
N GLY A 162 3.07 15.55 -5.88
CA GLY A 162 1.65 15.47 -6.22
C GLY A 162 1.25 14.40 -7.21
N VAL A 163 -0.05 14.13 -7.23
CA VAL A 163 -0.70 13.23 -8.17
C VAL A 163 -0.74 13.89 -9.55
N VAL A 164 -0.38 13.12 -10.58
CA VAL A 164 -0.47 13.55 -11.98
C VAL A 164 -1.18 12.47 -12.77
N VAL A 165 -2.27 12.85 -13.44
CA VAL A 165 -2.95 12.01 -14.43
C VAL A 165 -3.09 12.80 -15.72
N SER A 166 -2.59 12.22 -16.79
CA SER A 166 -2.78 12.72 -18.15
C SER A 166 -3.70 11.80 -18.92
N THR A 167 -4.50 12.39 -19.80
CA THR A 167 -5.49 11.68 -20.60
C THR A 167 -5.46 12.16 -22.04
N VAL A 168 -5.97 11.32 -22.93
CA VAL A 168 -6.42 11.73 -24.26
C VAL A 168 -7.89 11.37 -24.41
N ARG A 169 -8.69 12.32 -24.90
CA ARG A 169 -10.08 12.08 -25.31
C ARG A 169 -10.19 12.06 -26.83
N ILE A 170 -10.89 11.07 -27.39
CA ILE A 170 -11.21 10.96 -28.83
C ILE A 170 -12.75 10.87 -28.97
N PRO A 171 -13.44 11.99 -29.24
CA PRO A 171 -14.91 12.05 -29.19
C PRO A 171 -15.61 11.56 -30.46
N ASP A 172 -14.90 11.43 -31.60
CA ASP A 172 -15.50 11.11 -32.91
C ASP A 172 -15.61 9.60 -33.22
N GLY A 173 -15.34 8.73 -32.23
CA GLY A 173 -15.41 7.28 -32.39
C GLY A 173 -14.27 6.66 -33.20
N THR A 174 -13.32 7.46 -33.72
CA THR A 174 -12.12 6.96 -34.43
C THR A 174 -11.12 6.27 -33.51
N SER A 175 -11.35 6.32 -32.19
CA SER A 175 -10.65 5.48 -31.22
C SER A 175 -10.80 3.98 -31.57
N GLY A 176 -11.92 3.59 -32.21
CA GLY A 176 -12.32 2.22 -32.56
C GLY A 176 -11.37 1.42 -33.46
N ASP A 177 -10.43 2.06 -34.15
CA ASP A 177 -9.45 1.36 -34.97
C ASP A 177 -8.43 0.63 -34.07
N ALA A 178 -8.13 -0.64 -34.34
CA ALA A 178 -7.21 -1.44 -33.54
C ALA A 178 -5.86 -0.72 -33.40
N ILE A 179 -5.47 -0.43 -32.15
CA ILE A 179 -4.25 0.32 -31.83
C ILE A 179 -3.12 -0.71 -31.66
N PRO A 180 -2.09 -0.72 -32.51
CA PRO A 180 -0.93 -1.57 -32.29
C PRO A 180 -0.25 -1.17 -30.97
N VAL A 181 0.14 -2.17 -30.18
CA VAL A 181 0.90 -2.00 -28.94
C VAL A 181 2.09 -1.06 -29.18
N GLY A 182 2.23 -0.02 -28.36
CA GLY A 182 3.38 0.90 -28.39
C GLY A 182 3.34 2.01 -29.44
N SER A 183 2.28 2.14 -30.25
CA SER A 183 2.13 3.26 -31.18
C SER A 183 0.72 3.84 -31.17
N PHE A 184 0.43 4.67 -30.17
CA PHE A 184 -0.75 5.53 -30.22
C PHE A 184 -0.50 6.67 -31.22
N LEU A 185 -0.87 6.44 -32.49
CA LEU A 185 -0.98 7.51 -33.49
C LEU A 185 -2.42 7.99 -33.51
N CYS A 186 -2.73 8.99 -32.69
CA CYS A 186 -4.04 9.63 -32.73
C CYS A 186 -4.22 10.37 -34.06
N ARG A 187 -5.11 9.85 -34.93
CA ARG A 187 -5.40 10.47 -36.23
C ARG A 187 -6.58 11.44 -36.19
N SER A 188 -7.32 11.47 -35.08
CA SER A 188 -8.44 12.40 -34.93
C SER A 188 -7.95 13.82 -34.71
N ALA A 189 -8.42 14.74 -35.55
CA ALA A 189 -8.26 16.18 -35.35
C ALA A 189 -9.09 16.69 -34.15
N GLN A 190 -10.01 15.89 -33.62
CA GLN A 190 -10.84 16.23 -32.45
C GLN A 190 -10.25 15.72 -31.14
N ALA A 191 -9.09 15.05 -31.19
CA ALA A 191 -8.48 14.51 -30.00
C ALA A 191 -7.98 15.61 -29.07
N HIS A 192 -8.23 15.42 -27.77
CA HIS A 192 -7.88 16.38 -26.75
C HIS A 192 -6.98 15.73 -25.70
N CYS A 193 -5.72 16.15 -25.64
CA CYS A 193 -4.82 15.79 -24.56
C CYS A 193 -5.00 16.76 -23.39
N ALA A 194 -5.04 16.24 -22.18
CA ALA A 194 -5.14 17.03 -20.96
C ALA A 194 -4.31 16.41 -19.84
N THR A 195 -3.81 17.26 -18.95
CA THR A 195 -3.30 16.84 -17.64
C THR A 195 -4.23 17.40 -16.58
N GLY A 196 -4.67 16.54 -15.66
CA GLY A 196 -5.66 16.89 -14.66
C GLY A 196 -5.10 17.86 -13.61
N THR A 197 -5.99 18.67 -13.06
CA THR A 197 -5.69 19.52 -11.89
C THR A 197 -6.27 18.89 -10.63
N ILE A 198 -5.59 19.03 -9.49
CA ILE A 198 -6.02 18.38 -8.25
C ILE A 198 -6.97 19.29 -7.48
N HIS A 199 -8.13 18.75 -7.13
CA HIS A 199 -9.07 19.35 -6.19
C HIS A 199 -9.21 18.44 -4.98
N ILE A 200 -8.94 18.96 -3.78
CA ILE A 200 -9.00 18.17 -2.54
C ILE A 200 -10.23 18.58 -1.75
N ASP A 201 -11.10 17.60 -1.50
CA ASP A 201 -12.32 17.80 -0.70
C ASP A 201 -11.99 17.76 0.79
N ALA A 202 -11.08 16.87 1.20
CA ALA A 202 -10.70 16.71 2.61
C ALA A 202 -9.28 16.19 2.80
N VAL A 203 -8.64 16.68 3.87
CA VAL A 203 -7.43 16.13 4.47
C VAL A 203 -7.75 15.75 5.91
N THR A 204 -7.58 14.47 6.25
CA THR A 204 -7.93 13.92 7.57
C THR A 204 -6.82 13.03 8.12
N VAL A 205 -6.74 12.90 9.44
CA VAL A 205 -5.81 11.97 10.09
C VAL A 205 -6.56 10.69 10.45
N GLU A 206 -6.17 9.56 9.85
CA GLU A 206 -6.72 8.22 10.17
C GLU A 206 -5.97 7.57 11.35
N SER A 207 -4.68 7.87 11.50
CA SER A 207 -3.86 7.46 12.66
C SER A 207 -2.98 8.64 13.09
N PRO A 208 -3.08 9.13 14.33
CA PRO A 208 -2.32 10.31 14.76
C PRO A 208 -0.90 10.00 15.26
N GLY A 209 -0.52 8.73 15.42
CA GLY A 209 0.69 8.31 16.13
C GLY A 209 0.40 7.41 17.34
N PRO A 210 1.38 7.09 18.21
CA PRO A 210 2.73 7.68 18.31
C PRO A 210 3.82 6.99 17.48
N ILE A 211 3.52 5.87 16.81
CA ILE A 211 4.50 5.17 15.96
C ILE A 211 4.20 5.41 14.49
N ARG A 212 2.95 5.17 14.06
CA ARG A 212 2.49 5.43 12.71
C ARG A 212 1.51 6.60 12.69
N ALA A 213 1.84 7.64 11.94
CA ALA A 213 0.87 8.65 11.55
C ALA A 213 0.38 8.38 10.13
N THR A 214 -0.92 8.40 9.88
CA THR A 214 -1.52 8.22 8.55
C THR A 214 -2.47 9.38 8.24
N VAL A 215 -2.19 10.07 7.14
CA VAL A 215 -3.03 11.14 6.58
C VAL A 215 -3.77 10.59 5.37
N LEU A 216 -5.08 10.79 5.33
CA LEU A 216 -5.94 10.53 4.19
C LEU A 216 -6.27 11.84 3.48
N VAL A 217 -5.99 11.88 2.19
CA VAL A 217 -6.43 12.92 1.25
C VAL A 217 -7.51 12.33 0.36
N ARG A 218 -8.67 13.01 0.27
CA ARG A 218 -9.75 12.67 -0.65
C ARG A 218 -10.04 13.86 -1.55
N GLY A 219 -10.25 13.58 -2.83
CA GLY A 219 -10.49 14.63 -3.81
C GLY A 219 -10.86 14.07 -5.18
N ALA A 220 -10.72 14.93 -6.18
CA ALA A 220 -10.85 14.58 -7.58
C ALA A 220 -9.71 15.17 -8.40
N ILE A 221 -9.29 14.41 -9.40
CA ILE A 221 -8.52 14.91 -10.53
C ILE A 221 -9.54 15.54 -11.50
N VAL A 222 -9.44 16.85 -11.70
CA VAL A 222 -10.33 17.64 -12.56
C VAL A 222 -9.80 17.64 -13.99
N LEU A 223 -10.59 17.07 -14.89
CA LEU A 223 -10.30 16.86 -16.31
C LEU A 223 -11.56 17.26 -17.11
N PRO A 224 -11.77 18.55 -17.47
CA PRO A 224 -13.08 19.05 -17.91
C PRO A 224 -13.77 18.30 -19.06
N GLN A 225 -13.01 17.69 -19.97
CA GLN A 225 -13.56 16.94 -21.11
C GLN A 225 -13.82 15.46 -20.82
N PHE A 226 -13.34 14.94 -19.68
CA PHE A 226 -13.43 13.53 -19.32
C PHE A 226 -14.89 13.14 -19.05
N GLY A 227 -15.39 12.14 -19.78
CA GLY A 227 -16.79 11.72 -19.72
C GLY A 227 -17.78 12.76 -20.28
N ALA A 228 -17.34 13.72 -21.10
CA ALA A 228 -18.18 14.85 -21.52
C ALA A 228 -19.42 14.47 -22.34
N THR A 229 -19.43 13.33 -23.03
CA THR A 229 -20.62 12.84 -23.78
C THR A 229 -21.42 11.78 -23.02
N LEU A 230 -21.08 11.50 -21.76
CA LEU A 230 -21.89 10.63 -20.91
C LEU A 230 -23.28 11.25 -20.68
N PRO A 231 -24.35 10.45 -20.75
CA PRO A 231 -25.69 10.96 -20.51
C PRO A 231 -25.92 11.24 -19.01
N PRO A 232 -26.92 12.08 -18.67
CA PRO A 232 -27.18 12.48 -17.28
C PRO A 232 -27.39 11.32 -16.30
N GLU A 233 -27.99 10.22 -16.75
CA GLU A 233 -28.19 9.01 -15.95
C GLU A 233 -26.88 8.32 -15.56
N ALA A 234 -25.86 8.36 -16.44
CA ALA A 234 -24.56 7.75 -16.20
C ALA A 234 -23.64 8.60 -15.30
N THR A 235 -23.96 9.88 -15.13
CA THR A 235 -23.18 10.83 -14.32
C THR A 235 -23.82 11.12 -12.95
N ARG A 236 -24.86 10.38 -12.58
CA ARG A 236 -25.52 10.49 -11.28
C ARG A 236 -24.59 9.98 -10.17
N GLY A 237 -24.04 10.89 -9.38
CA GLY A 237 -23.14 10.57 -8.25
C GLY A 237 -21.69 10.94 -8.53
N ASP A 238 -21.16 10.58 -9.70
CA ASP A 238 -19.86 11.07 -10.18
C ASP A 238 -20.03 11.88 -11.47
N PRO A 239 -20.01 13.22 -11.37
CA PRO A 239 -20.12 14.10 -12.51
C PRO A 239 -19.00 13.89 -13.52
N ALA A 240 -19.32 14.12 -14.80
CA ALA A 240 -18.30 14.30 -15.84
C ALA A 240 -17.30 15.39 -15.43
N GLY A 241 -16.10 15.30 -15.98
CA GLY A 241 -15.03 16.25 -15.74
C GLY A 241 -14.21 15.99 -14.48
N ARG A 242 -14.52 14.93 -13.72
CA ARG A 242 -13.89 14.63 -12.42
C ARG A 242 -13.61 13.14 -12.28
N MET A 243 -12.37 12.79 -11.94
CA MET A 243 -11.96 11.44 -11.59
C MET A 243 -11.65 11.39 -10.08
N PRO A 244 -12.52 10.78 -9.25
CA PRO A 244 -12.28 10.68 -7.81
C PRO A 244 -10.98 9.95 -7.51
N PHE A 245 -10.28 10.41 -6.48
CA PHE A 245 -9.11 9.73 -5.95
C PHE A 245 -9.08 9.73 -4.43
N SER A 246 -8.34 8.76 -3.88
CA SER A 246 -7.88 8.81 -2.50
C SER A 246 -6.37 8.58 -2.42
N MET A 247 -5.74 9.18 -1.41
CA MET A 247 -4.33 9.00 -1.11
C MET A 247 -4.16 8.85 0.40
N ARG A 248 -3.61 7.72 0.85
CA ARG A 248 -3.18 7.54 2.24
C ARG A 248 -1.68 7.64 2.31
N VAL A 249 -1.16 8.54 3.13
CA VAL A 249 0.28 8.74 3.35
C VAL A 249 0.59 8.40 4.80
N SER A 250 1.44 7.40 5.01
CA SER A 250 1.85 6.92 6.33
C SER A 250 3.32 7.21 6.62
N PHE A 251 3.56 7.76 7.80
CA PHE A 251 4.87 8.17 8.33
C PHE A 251 5.16 7.36 9.59
N PHE A 252 6.44 7.04 9.80
CA PHE A 252 6.86 6.15 10.88
C PHE A 252 7.95 6.78 11.73
N ARG A 253 7.75 6.73 13.05
CA ARG A 253 8.67 7.30 14.05
C ARG A 253 10.12 6.84 13.84
N GLY A 254 11.04 7.80 13.81
CA GLY A 254 12.48 7.58 13.74
C GLY A 254 12.97 7.04 12.40
N THR A 255 12.16 7.17 11.34
CA THR A 255 12.52 6.76 9.97
C THR A 255 12.25 7.89 8.99
N SER A 256 12.95 7.84 7.86
CA SER A 256 12.67 8.68 6.67
C SER A 256 11.85 7.93 5.61
N VAL A 257 11.16 6.85 6.00
CA VAL A 257 10.35 6.03 5.10
C VAL A 257 8.91 6.51 5.11
N VAL A 258 8.35 6.71 3.92
CA VAL A 258 6.95 7.05 3.71
C VAL A 258 6.29 5.93 2.90
N TYR A 259 5.20 5.38 3.42
CA TYR A 259 4.33 4.50 2.66
C TYR A 259 3.16 5.29 2.13
N ALA A 260 2.78 5.07 0.87
CA ALA A 260 1.55 5.63 0.36
C ALA A 260 0.72 4.61 -0.41
N GLN A 261 -0.59 4.79 -0.35
CA GLN A 261 -1.55 4.05 -1.16
C GLN A 261 -2.41 5.05 -1.91
N HIS A 262 -2.37 4.98 -3.24
CA HIS A 262 -3.12 5.86 -4.11
C HIS A 262 -4.18 5.06 -4.87
N GLN A 263 -5.41 5.56 -4.91
CA GLN A 263 -6.51 4.95 -5.64
C GLN A 263 -7.16 5.97 -6.55
N ILE A 264 -7.47 5.57 -7.78
CA ILE A 264 -8.35 6.30 -8.69
C ILE A 264 -9.61 5.49 -8.97
N ILE A 265 -10.71 6.18 -9.26
CA ILE A 265 -11.94 5.59 -9.79
C ILE A 265 -12.13 6.09 -11.21
N PHE A 266 -12.16 5.19 -12.19
CA PHE A 266 -12.37 5.57 -13.59
C PHE A 266 -13.83 6.00 -13.80
N THR A 267 -14.04 7.28 -14.08
CA THR A 267 -15.39 7.88 -14.30
C THR A 267 -15.60 8.35 -15.74
N GLY A 268 -14.62 8.09 -16.61
CA GLY A 268 -14.66 8.48 -18.01
C GLY A 268 -15.58 7.60 -18.83
N GLU A 269 -15.71 7.96 -20.09
CA GLU A 269 -16.35 7.16 -21.11
C GLU A 269 -15.31 6.23 -21.75
N PRO A 270 -15.39 4.90 -21.54
CA PRO A 270 -14.32 3.98 -21.95
C PRO A 270 -13.96 4.06 -23.44
N ASP A 271 -14.93 4.34 -24.31
CA ASP A 271 -14.73 4.44 -25.76
C ASP A 271 -14.09 5.76 -26.21
N CYS A 272 -14.08 6.78 -25.35
CA CYS A 272 -13.59 8.11 -25.69
C CYS A 272 -12.40 8.53 -24.85
N ASP A 273 -12.30 8.10 -23.59
CA ASP A 273 -11.34 8.60 -22.62
C ASP A 273 -10.28 7.56 -22.26
N PHE A 274 -9.02 7.92 -22.48
CA PHE A 274 -7.88 7.04 -22.21
C PHE A 274 -6.90 7.72 -21.27
N ILE A 275 -6.44 7.00 -20.26
CA ILE A 275 -5.34 7.46 -19.40
C ILE A 275 -4.04 7.26 -20.17
N THR A 276 -3.22 8.29 -20.27
CA THR A 276 -1.90 8.23 -20.94
C THR A 276 -0.74 8.31 -19.96
N ARG A 277 -0.98 8.82 -18.75
CA ARG A 277 -0.01 8.81 -17.65
C ARG A 277 -0.76 8.78 -16.33
N TRP A 278 -0.31 7.95 -15.39
CA TRP A 278 -0.77 7.98 -14.00
C TRP A 278 0.43 7.85 -13.08
N ALA A 279 0.71 8.90 -12.30
CA ALA A 279 1.94 9.00 -11.56
C ALA A 279 1.86 9.86 -10.29
N ILE A 280 2.87 9.73 -9.44
CA ILE A 280 3.24 10.71 -8.42
C ILE A 280 4.53 11.42 -8.86
N ARG A 281 4.49 12.75 -8.93
CA ARG A 281 5.66 13.60 -9.23
C ARG A 281 6.37 13.99 -7.93
N LEU A 282 7.69 13.81 -7.91
CA LEU A 282 8.60 14.20 -6.83
C LEU A 282 9.59 15.27 -7.33
N PRO A 283 9.28 16.56 -7.16
CA PRO A 283 10.10 17.66 -7.70
C PRO A 283 11.47 17.76 -7.05
N GLY A 284 12.48 18.11 -7.84
CA GLY A 284 13.86 18.28 -7.35
C GLY A 284 14.57 16.98 -6.96
N LEU A 285 13.91 15.83 -7.14
CA LEU A 285 14.38 14.52 -6.69
C LEU A 285 14.83 13.58 -7.82
N ALA A 286 15.04 14.12 -9.03
CA ALA A 286 15.47 13.36 -10.21
C ALA A 286 16.75 12.55 -9.93
N GLY A 287 16.60 11.22 -9.91
CA GLY A 287 17.72 10.29 -9.77
C GLY A 287 18.59 10.18 -11.02
N SER A 288 19.75 9.55 -10.88
CA SER A 288 20.66 9.28 -12.01
C SER A 288 20.17 8.15 -12.91
N ARG A 289 19.33 7.25 -12.39
CA ARG A 289 18.78 6.09 -13.11
C ARG A 289 17.37 5.81 -12.63
N GLY A 290 16.61 5.10 -13.45
CA GLY A 290 15.26 4.63 -13.18
C GLY A 290 15.03 3.24 -13.76
N MET A 291 13.87 2.67 -13.45
CA MET A 291 13.46 1.36 -13.95
C MET A 291 12.08 1.46 -14.59
N LEU A 292 11.95 0.88 -15.78
CA LEU A 292 10.71 0.83 -16.55
C LEU A 292 10.37 -0.64 -16.82
N CYS A 293 9.20 -1.08 -16.32
CA CYS A 293 8.66 -2.43 -16.47
C CYS A 293 7.45 -2.36 -17.42
N ILE A 294 7.57 -2.87 -18.65
CA ILE A 294 6.52 -2.75 -19.67
C ILE A 294 5.85 -4.09 -19.94
N GLU A 295 6.65 -5.09 -20.31
CA GLU A 295 6.19 -6.42 -20.72
C GLU A 295 6.80 -7.50 -19.81
N PRO A 296 6.18 -8.69 -19.71
CA PRO A 296 6.77 -9.82 -19.01
C PRO A 296 8.19 -10.10 -19.55
N GLY A 297 9.16 -10.13 -18.64
CA GLY A 297 10.58 -10.36 -18.93
C GLY A 297 11.36 -9.16 -19.48
N VAL A 298 10.75 -7.97 -19.67
CA VAL A 298 11.43 -6.78 -20.18
C VAL A 298 11.49 -5.67 -19.14
N THR A 299 12.70 -5.43 -18.63
CA THR A 299 13.03 -4.30 -17.77
C THR A 299 14.03 -3.40 -18.48
N LEU A 300 13.72 -2.11 -18.54
CA LEU A 300 14.61 -1.09 -19.08
C LEU A 300 15.20 -0.26 -17.93
N GLU A 301 16.52 -0.10 -17.94
CA GLU A 301 17.16 0.96 -17.16
C GLU A 301 17.04 2.27 -17.95
N GLU A 302 16.47 3.30 -17.33
CA GLU A 302 16.45 4.66 -17.89
C GLU A 302 17.56 5.51 -17.26
N ASN A 303 18.40 6.14 -18.08
CA ASN A 303 19.45 7.06 -17.65
C ASN A 303 19.45 8.33 -18.52
N GLY A 304 18.95 9.43 -17.98
CA GLY A 304 18.94 10.73 -18.66
C GLY A 304 18.23 10.70 -20.03
N GLY A 305 17.11 9.99 -20.14
CA GLY A 305 16.34 9.85 -21.38
C GLY A 305 16.85 8.78 -22.36
N ARG A 306 17.88 8.01 -21.99
CA ARG A 306 18.31 6.81 -22.74
C ARG A 306 17.82 5.56 -22.03
N SER A 307 17.13 4.68 -22.75
CA SER A 307 16.70 3.37 -22.24
C SER A 307 17.65 2.28 -22.72
N SER A 308 18.12 1.42 -21.82
CA SER A 308 18.89 0.21 -22.17
C SER A 308 18.22 -1.02 -21.60
N VAL A 309 18.21 -2.12 -22.36
CA VAL A 309 17.74 -3.41 -21.86
C VAL A 309 18.72 -3.89 -20.79
N ALA A 310 18.25 -3.96 -19.55
CA ALA A 310 19.02 -4.56 -18.48
C ALA A 310 18.76 -6.07 -18.52
N ALA A 311 19.74 -6.86 -18.97
CA ALA A 311 19.73 -8.31 -18.77
C ALA A 311 20.03 -8.59 -17.30
N SER A 312 19.10 -8.28 -16.42
CA SER A 312 19.25 -8.52 -15.00
C SER A 312 18.23 -9.57 -14.58
N THR A 313 18.75 -10.66 -14.04
CA THR A 313 18.05 -11.56 -13.12
C THR A 313 17.65 -10.86 -11.81
N SER A 314 17.80 -9.53 -11.71
CA SER A 314 17.40 -8.78 -10.53
C SER A 314 15.88 -8.74 -10.46
N SER A 315 15.39 -9.41 -9.41
CA SER A 315 14.12 -9.24 -8.69
C SER A 315 12.98 -8.52 -9.43
N ARG A 316 11.83 -9.18 -9.53
CA ARG A 316 10.51 -8.66 -9.95
C ARG A 316 10.07 -7.42 -9.13
N LEU A 317 10.78 -6.30 -9.27
CA LEU A 317 10.62 -5.05 -8.53
C LEU A 317 10.47 -3.89 -9.51
N CYS A 318 9.90 -2.78 -9.05
CA CYS A 318 9.80 -1.52 -9.80
C CYS A 318 10.29 -0.36 -8.92
N TRP A 319 11.57 0.00 -8.98
CA TRP A 319 12.21 0.98 -8.09
C TRP A 319 13.26 1.84 -8.81
N GLY A 320 13.63 2.98 -8.23
CA GLY A 320 14.71 3.82 -8.74
C GLY A 320 15.27 4.77 -7.66
N PRO A 321 16.57 5.11 -7.72
CA PRO A 321 17.19 6.04 -6.79
C PRO A 321 16.62 7.46 -6.90
N LEU A 322 16.66 8.21 -5.80
CA LEU A 322 16.35 9.63 -5.74
C LEU A 322 17.62 10.43 -5.45
N ALA A 323 17.68 11.69 -5.90
CA ALA A 323 18.81 12.57 -5.63
C ALA A 323 18.36 13.95 -5.14
N MET A 324 19.00 14.49 -4.11
CA MET A 324 18.82 15.85 -3.60
C MET A 324 20.07 16.67 -3.88
N ALA A 325 19.96 17.77 -4.62
CA ALA A 325 21.07 18.72 -4.86
C ALA A 325 22.41 18.04 -5.19
N SER A 326 22.38 17.04 -6.09
CA SER A 326 23.53 16.23 -6.54
C SER A 326 24.11 15.23 -5.51
N LYS A 327 23.47 15.03 -4.36
CA LYS A 327 23.74 13.92 -3.43
C LYS A 327 22.65 12.86 -3.51
N PRO A 328 22.94 11.57 -3.32
CA PRO A 328 21.89 10.56 -3.27
C PRO A 328 21.00 10.76 -2.04
N ALA A 329 19.70 10.59 -2.24
CA ALA A 329 18.65 10.96 -1.29
C ALA A 329 17.71 9.81 -0.92
N GLY A 330 18.05 8.57 -1.32
CA GLY A 330 17.25 7.38 -1.08
C GLY A 330 16.67 6.81 -2.37
N PHE A 331 15.42 6.32 -2.34
CA PHE A 331 14.78 5.67 -3.49
C PHE A 331 13.25 5.74 -3.44
N ALA A 332 12.63 5.53 -4.60
CA ALA A 332 11.20 5.24 -4.74
C ALA A 332 11.00 3.81 -5.22
N LEU A 333 9.88 3.20 -4.82
CA LEU A 333 9.50 1.81 -5.13
C LEU A 333 7.98 1.73 -5.27
N ILE A 334 7.51 1.08 -6.33
CA ILE A 334 6.13 0.62 -6.48
C ILE A 334 6.10 -0.83 -5.97
N ARG A 335 5.36 -1.07 -4.89
CA ARG A 335 5.19 -2.44 -4.37
C ARG A 335 4.46 -3.26 -5.41
N HIS A 336 4.94 -4.49 -5.61
CA HIS A 336 4.45 -5.37 -6.67
C HIS A 336 4.48 -4.76 -8.09
N GLY A 337 5.25 -3.68 -8.33
CA GLY A 337 5.18 -2.96 -9.62
C GLY A 337 5.54 -3.80 -10.85
N TRP A 338 6.28 -4.90 -10.69
CA TRP A 338 6.46 -5.88 -11.76
C TRP A 338 5.17 -6.64 -12.10
N TYR A 339 4.42 -7.04 -11.08
CA TYR A 339 3.13 -7.72 -11.23
C TYR A 339 2.04 -6.75 -11.68
N ASP A 340 2.15 -5.47 -11.30
CA ASP A 340 1.24 -4.39 -11.69
C ASP A 340 1.67 -3.64 -12.96
N ARG A 341 2.61 -4.20 -13.74
CA ARG A 341 3.10 -3.62 -15.00
C ARG A 341 1.94 -3.29 -15.97
N PRO A 342 2.08 -2.25 -16.83
CA PRO A 342 3.24 -1.37 -16.96
C PRO A 342 3.42 -0.41 -15.78
N ALA A 343 4.66 -0.27 -15.30
CA ALA A 343 5.01 0.61 -14.19
C ALA A 343 6.44 1.12 -14.33
N ALA A 344 6.75 2.30 -13.79
CA ALA A 344 8.10 2.86 -13.86
C ALA A 344 8.46 3.77 -12.69
N ILE A 345 9.75 3.86 -12.40
CA ILE A 345 10.36 4.98 -11.70
C ILE A 345 11.27 5.69 -12.69
N THR A 346 10.96 6.93 -13.06
CA THR A 346 11.70 7.70 -14.08
C THR A 346 12.16 9.05 -13.56
N ALA A 347 13.04 9.71 -14.32
CA ALA A 347 13.54 11.05 -14.01
C ALA A 347 13.40 11.96 -15.24
N GLU A 348 12.56 12.98 -15.12
CA GLU A 348 12.19 13.88 -16.22
C GLU A 348 11.96 15.30 -15.68
N GLY A 349 12.51 16.31 -16.37
CA GLY A 349 12.27 17.72 -16.04
C GLY A 349 12.76 18.13 -14.64
N GLY A 350 13.81 17.47 -14.12
CA GLY A 350 14.32 17.72 -12.76
C GLY A 350 13.48 17.12 -11.64
N ALA A 351 12.45 16.33 -11.96
CA ALA A 351 11.65 15.57 -11.01
C ALA A 351 11.89 14.06 -11.16
N ALA A 352 11.71 13.32 -10.07
CA ALA A 352 11.48 11.88 -10.15
C ALA A 352 9.97 11.61 -10.29
N TRP A 353 9.63 10.52 -10.96
CA TRP A 353 8.25 10.13 -11.24
C TRP A 353 8.04 8.69 -10.81
N ILE A 354 7.01 8.46 -10.02
CA ILE A 354 6.53 7.12 -9.64
C ILE A 354 5.30 6.85 -10.51
N GLU A 355 5.46 6.08 -11.57
CA GLU A 355 4.47 5.93 -12.64
C GLU A 355 3.78 4.57 -12.54
N PHE A 356 2.50 4.58 -12.17
CA PHE A 356 1.61 3.42 -12.18
C PHE A 356 1.06 3.10 -13.58
N TRP A 357 1.14 4.09 -14.47
CA TRP A 357 0.99 3.94 -15.90
C TRP A 357 1.95 4.92 -16.57
N PRO A 358 3.15 4.49 -17.00
CA PRO A 358 4.13 5.36 -17.62
C PRO A 358 3.68 5.75 -19.03
N HIS A 359 4.02 6.97 -19.46
CA HIS A 359 3.62 7.46 -20.79
C HIS A 359 4.19 6.63 -21.95
N GLN A 360 5.32 5.95 -21.72
CA GLN A 360 5.94 5.00 -22.64
C GLN A 360 5.05 3.76 -22.89
N ALA A 361 4.13 3.43 -21.99
CA ALA A 361 3.17 2.33 -22.18
C ALA A 361 2.05 2.67 -23.16
N GLY A 362 1.93 3.94 -23.57
CA GLY A 362 0.83 4.41 -24.42
C GLY A 362 -0.46 4.59 -23.64
N ILE A 363 -1.59 4.21 -24.24
CA ILE A 363 -2.92 4.42 -23.65
C ILE A 363 -3.33 3.26 -22.75
N PHE A 364 -3.90 3.57 -21.60
CA PHE A 364 -4.65 2.62 -20.80
C PHE A 364 -6.05 2.46 -21.42
N ASP A 365 -6.20 1.42 -22.23
CA ASP A 365 -7.41 1.12 -22.96
C ASP A 365 -8.39 0.27 -22.13
N LEU A 366 -9.48 0.89 -21.68
CA LEU A 366 -10.54 0.25 -20.90
C LEU A 366 -11.78 -0.07 -21.75
N ARG A 367 -11.67 0.01 -23.08
CA ARG A 367 -12.75 -0.39 -23.96
C ARG A 367 -13.02 -1.88 -23.86
N ARG A 368 -14.23 -2.25 -24.28
CA ARG A 368 -14.56 -3.65 -24.46
C ARG A 368 -13.75 -4.23 -25.61
N TYR A 369 -13.18 -5.42 -25.41
CA TYR A 369 -12.42 -6.11 -26.44
C TYR A 369 -13.30 -6.58 -27.63
N ALA A 370 -14.62 -6.70 -27.42
CA ALA A 370 -15.59 -7.03 -28.46
C ALA A 370 -16.81 -6.11 -28.38
N ARG A 371 -17.21 -5.59 -29.55
CA ARG A 371 -18.43 -4.78 -29.74
C ARG A 371 -19.60 -5.62 -30.29
N GLU A 372 -19.35 -6.87 -30.66
CA GLU A 372 -20.31 -7.76 -31.29
C GLU A 372 -20.78 -8.90 -30.36
N TRP A 373 -22.01 -9.35 -30.59
CA TRP A 373 -22.72 -10.37 -29.82
C TRP A 373 -22.12 -11.78 -29.95
N ALA A 374 -21.66 -12.17 -31.14
CA ALA A 374 -21.22 -13.54 -31.45
C ALA A 374 -19.83 -13.90 -30.91
N ALA A 375 -19.16 -12.97 -30.22
CA ALA A 375 -17.80 -13.15 -29.72
C ALA A 375 -17.57 -12.40 -28.39
N GLY A 376 -18.19 -12.82 -27.27
CA GLY A 376 -17.65 -12.42 -25.96
C GLY A 376 -18.48 -12.53 -24.67
N GLU A 377 -18.03 -11.75 -23.68
CA GLU A 377 -18.34 -11.77 -22.22
C GLU A 377 -19.81 -11.78 -21.78
N SER A 378 -20.75 -11.34 -22.63
CA SER A 378 -22.15 -11.13 -22.22
C SER A 378 -23.05 -12.37 -22.28
N GLY A 379 -22.54 -13.51 -22.75
CA GLY A 379 -23.34 -14.73 -22.88
C GLY A 379 -24.51 -14.58 -23.88
N ASP A 380 -25.30 -15.65 -24.01
CA ASP A 380 -26.32 -15.83 -25.04
C ASP A 380 -27.64 -15.07 -24.75
N THR A 381 -27.58 -13.77 -24.44
CA THR A 381 -28.78 -12.95 -24.25
C THR A 381 -29.24 -12.41 -25.61
N HIS A 382 -30.36 -12.91 -26.13
CA HIS A 382 -30.96 -12.47 -27.39
C HIS A 382 -31.77 -11.16 -27.28
N ASN A 383 -31.69 -10.46 -26.14
CA ASN A 383 -32.45 -9.23 -25.89
C ASN A 383 -31.58 -7.99 -26.12
N PRO A 384 -31.85 -7.18 -27.17
CA PRO A 384 -31.09 -5.97 -27.46
C PRO A 384 -31.08 -4.94 -26.32
N ALA A 385 -32.15 -4.87 -25.51
CA ALA A 385 -32.23 -3.95 -24.38
C ALA A 385 -31.30 -4.34 -23.22
N ASP A 386 -31.04 -5.64 -23.04
CA ASP A 386 -30.08 -6.12 -22.05
C ASP A 386 -28.64 -5.87 -22.53
N MET A 387 -28.38 -6.00 -23.83
CA MET A 387 -27.08 -5.66 -24.41
C MET A 387 -26.71 -4.20 -24.24
N GLU A 388 -27.63 -3.28 -24.53
CA GLU A 388 -27.42 -1.83 -24.33
C GLU A 388 -27.16 -1.49 -22.85
N ARG A 389 -27.84 -2.20 -21.94
CA ARG A 389 -27.71 -2.04 -20.49
C ARG A 389 -26.36 -2.51 -19.93
N TYR A 390 -25.78 -3.60 -20.45
CA TYR A 390 -24.52 -4.17 -19.93
C TYR A 390 -23.27 -3.71 -20.69
N ALA A 391 -23.40 -3.28 -21.95
CA ALA A 391 -22.27 -2.90 -22.79
C ALA A 391 -21.79 -1.46 -22.59
N THR A 392 -22.72 -0.54 -22.32
CA THR A 392 -22.45 0.89 -22.33
C THR A 392 -21.78 1.31 -21.02
N TYR A 393 -20.56 1.87 -21.11
CA TYR A 393 -19.78 2.37 -19.96
C TYR A 393 -19.33 1.30 -18.94
N ALA A 394 -19.14 0.03 -19.34
CA ALA A 394 -18.86 -1.09 -18.43
C ALA A 394 -17.64 -0.90 -17.49
N ALA A 395 -16.61 -0.15 -17.92
CA ALA A 395 -15.44 0.15 -17.09
C ALA A 395 -15.64 1.34 -16.15
N ARG A 396 -16.75 2.09 -16.26
CA ARG A 396 -17.03 3.23 -15.39
C ARG A 396 -17.32 2.73 -13.97
N GLY A 397 -16.63 3.30 -12.99
CA GLY A 397 -16.74 2.95 -11.57
C GLY A 397 -15.75 1.90 -11.10
N ILE A 398 -14.96 1.29 -11.99
CA ILE A 398 -13.84 0.45 -11.55
C ILE A 398 -12.81 1.31 -10.83
N ALA A 399 -12.18 0.74 -9.81
CA ALA A 399 -11.15 1.40 -9.04
C ALA A 399 -9.87 0.58 -9.07
N LYS A 400 -8.73 1.25 -9.18
CA LYS A 400 -7.41 0.62 -9.05
C LYS A 400 -6.63 1.34 -7.95
N SER A 401 -6.05 0.55 -7.04
CA SER A 401 -5.20 1.05 -5.96
C SER A 401 -3.76 0.64 -6.22
N GLN A 402 -2.82 1.50 -5.84
CA GLN A 402 -1.39 1.32 -6.04
C GLN A 402 -0.67 1.62 -4.72
N ASP A 403 0.21 0.71 -4.31
CA ASP A 403 1.03 0.86 -3.11
C ASP A 403 2.45 1.29 -3.49
N LEU A 404 2.95 2.35 -2.88
CA LEU A 404 4.30 2.87 -3.11
C LEU A 404 5.04 3.12 -1.79
N VAL A 405 6.36 3.13 -1.90
CA VAL A 405 7.28 3.49 -0.84
C VAL A 405 8.22 4.57 -1.36
N VAL A 406 8.40 5.63 -0.57
CA VAL A 406 9.49 6.58 -0.77
C VAL A 406 10.36 6.54 0.47
N ASP A 407 11.62 6.21 0.29
CA ASP A 407 12.62 6.29 1.34
C ASP A 407 13.52 7.48 1.06
N PHE A 408 13.53 8.42 2.00
CA PHE A 408 14.34 9.62 1.93
C PHE A 408 15.65 9.51 2.75
N SER A 409 15.97 8.32 3.26
CA SER A 409 17.22 8.08 3.99
C SER A 409 18.40 8.25 3.02
N PRO A 410 19.42 9.06 3.36
CA PRO A 410 20.58 9.23 2.49
C PRO A 410 21.30 7.89 2.34
N LEU A 411 21.40 7.43 1.10
CA LEU A 411 22.29 6.34 0.71
C LEU A 411 23.61 6.98 0.28
N ASP A 412 24.76 6.49 0.74
CA ASP A 412 26.02 6.94 0.15
C ASP A 412 26.13 6.39 -1.30
N SER A 413 26.85 7.10 -2.17
CA SER A 413 26.90 6.74 -3.60
C SER A 413 27.50 5.35 -3.86
N ALA A 414 28.29 4.81 -2.93
CA ALA A 414 28.86 3.46 -3.01
C ALA A 414 27.86 2.36 -2.58
N SER A 415 26.92 2.70 -1.70
CA SER A 415 25.89 1.81 -1.14
C SER A 415 24.62 1.74 -1.99
N ILE A 416 24.43 2.59 -3.01
CA ILE A 416 23.36 2.40 -4.00
C ILE A 416 23.59 1.13 -4.83
N ALA A 417 24.84 0.83 -5.18
CA ALA A 417 25.18 -0.35 -5.99
C ALA A 417 25.17 -1.66 -5.18
N MET A 418 25.30 -1.60 -3.85
CA MET A 418 25.46 -2.79 -2.99
C MET A 418 24.41 -2.96 -1.89
N ALA A 419 23.85 -1.88 -1.33
CA ALA A 419 22.94 -1.90 -0.17
C ALA A 419 21.48 -1.52 -0.49
N ALA A 420 21.24 -0.73 -1.55
CA ALA A 420 19.88 -0.41 -2.00
C ALA A 420 19.04 -1.67 -2.35
N PRO A 421 19.58 -2.71 -3.03
CA PRO A 421 18.76 -3.87 -3.41
C PRO A 421 18.15 -4.61 -2.22
N GLN A 422 18.90 -4.79 -1.12
CA GLN A 422 18.40 -5.44 0.08
C GLN A 422 17.28 -4.63 0.73
N ARG A 423 17.49 -3.32 0.92
CA ARG A 423 16.48 -2.45 1.54
C ARG A 423 15.23 -2.27 0.68
N VAL A 424 15.40 -2.16 -0.63
CA VAL A 424 14.28 -2.16 -1.59
C VAL A 424 13.51 -3.49 -1.49
N THR A 425 14.21 -4.63 -1.44
CA THR A 425 13.58 -5.95 -1.28
C THR A 425 12.81 -6.05 0.04
N THR A 426 13.40 -5.62 1.16
CA THR A 426 12.72 -5.58 2.46
C THR A 426 11.45 -4.72 2.43
N LEU A 427 11.43 -3.60 1.70
CA LEU A 427 10.29 -2.69 1.62
C LEU A 427 9.32 -2.99 0.46
N SER A 428 9.67 -3.93 -0.42
CA SER A 428 8.85 -4.33 -1.58
C SER A 428 7.53 -4.99 -1.20
N GLU A 429 7.49 -5.54 0.01
CA GLU A 429 6.27 -5.99 0.67
C GLU A 429 6.08 -5.23 1.99
N ARG A 430 4.88 -5.35 2.57
CA ARG A 430 4.64 -4.87 3.93
C ARG A 430 5.19 -5.89 4.91
N ALA A 431 6.13 -5.51 5.75
CA ALA A 431 6.61 -6.37 6.82
C ALA A 431 5.49 -6.57 7.87
N LEU A 432 5.01 -7.81 8.02
CA LEU A 432 3.88 -8.14 8.88
C LEU A 432 4.35 -8.69 10.23
N LEU A 433 3.77 -8.20 11.32
CA LEU A 433 3.87 -8.88 12.62
C LEU A 433 2.82 -9.98 12.68
N VAL A 434 3.25 -11.22 12.82
CA VAL A 434 2.34 -12.37 12.83
C VAL A 434 2.57 -13.27 14.04
N ALA A 435 1.48 -13.75 14.62
CA ALA A 435 1.51 -14.79 15.64
C ALA A 435 1.61 -16.20 15.02
N PRO A 436 1.86 -17.26 15.80
CA PRO A 436 1.78 -18.62 15.29
C PRO A 436 0.35 -18.96 14.83
N PRO A 437 0.14 -19.72 13.74
CA PRO A 437 -1.19 -20.11 13.27
C PRO A 437 -2.08 -20.77 14.35
N ALA A 438 -1.48 -21.55 15.26
CA ALA A 438 -2.18 -22.15 16.40
C ALA A 438 -2.81 -21.10 17.34
N TRP A 439 -2.19 -19.93 17.48
CA TRP A 439 -2.77 -18.82 18.26
C TRP A 439 -4.04 -18.30 17.59
N TYR A 440 -4.00 -18.00 16.29
CA TYR A 440 -5.17 -17.54 15.52
C TYR A 440 -6.34 -18.52 15.66
N ALA A 441 -6.08 -19.81 15.49
CA ALA A 441 -7.06 -20.89 15.67
C ALA A 441 -7.64 -20.92 17.11
N ALA A 442 -6.79 -20.86 18.13
CA ALA A 442 -7.20 -20.93 19.53
C ALA A 442 -8.09 -19.75 19.96
N THR A 443 -7.91 -18.58 19.36
CA THR A 443 -8.70 -17.39 19.72
C THR A 443 -10.15 -17.43 19.25
N GLN A 444 -10.47 -18.27 18.26
CA GLN A 444 -11.78 -18.31 17.58
C GLN A 444 -12.21 -16.95 16.97
N ALA A 445 -11.29 -15.99 16.81
CA ALA A 445 -11.61 -14.65 16.32
C ALA A 445 -12.08 -14.64 14.85
N LEU A 446 -11.70 -15.66 14.08
CA LEU A 446 -12.11 -15.91 12.69
C LEU A 446 -13.05 -17.14 12.58
N GLY A 447 -13.61 -17.59 13.70
CA GLY A 447 -14.31 -18.87 13.78
C GLY A 447 -13.35 -20.06 13.93
N PRO A 448 -13.86 -21.30 13.75
CA PRO A 448 -13.11 -22.52 14.01
C PRO A 448 -12.15 -22.83 12.85
N MET A 449 -11.02 -22.12 12.81
CA MET A 449 -9.90 -22.49 11.94
C MET A 449 -9.08 -23.59 12.60
N VAL A 450 -8.61 -24.55 11.82
CA VAL A 450 -7.72 -25.62 12.27
C VAL A 450 -6.35 -25.41 11.62
N PRO A 451 -5.24 -25.46 12.38
CA PRO A 451 -3.91 -25.42 11.79
C PRO A 451 -3.69 -26.62 10.85
N GLU A 452 -2.84 -26.44 9.85
CA GLU A 452 -2.48 -27.50 8.90
C GLU A 452 -1.99 -28.76 9.63
N GLN A 453 -2.50 -29.92 9.21
CA GLN A 453 -2.09 -31.22 9.74
C GLN A 453 -1.12 -31.91 8.79
N THR A 454 0.16 -31.95 9.15
CA THR A 454 1.21 -32.61 8.35
C THR A 454 1.36 -34.11 8.63
N SER A 455 0.53 -34.67 9.52
CA SER A 455 0.53 -36.09 9.88
C SER A 455 -0.89 -36.57 10.22
N GLY A 456 -1.10 -37.90 10.26
CA GLY A 456 -2.39 -38.49 10.56
C GLY A 456 -3.33 -38.59 9.34
N PRO A 457 -4.63 -38.85 9.56
CA PRO A 457 -5.57 -39.25 8.50
C PRO A 457 -5.85 -38.17 7.45
N TYR A 458 -5.59 -36.90 7.76
CA TYR A 458 -5.84 -35.77 6.85
C TYR A 458 -4.59 -35.26 6.13
N ALA A 459 -3.39 -35.77 6.44
CA ALA A 459 -2.13 -35.27 5.87
C ALA A 459 -2.07 -35.36 4.34
N ALA A 460 -2.68 -36.39 3.74
CA ALA A 460 -2.75 -36.53 2.29
C ALA A 460 -3.61 -35.43 1.64
N LEU A 461 -4.71 -35.03 2.29
CA LEU A 461 -5.59 -33.96 1.81
C LEU A 461 -4.89 -32.59 1.90
N GLU A 462 -4.20 -32.33 3.01
CA GLU A 462 -3.40 -31.10 3.18
C GLU A 462 -2.28 -31.00 2.14
N ALA A 463 -1.56 -32.10 1.89
CA ALA A 463 -0.54 -32.15 0.85
C ALA A 463 -1.11 -31.94 -0.57
N MET A 464 -2.35 -32.34 -0.84
CA MET A 464 -3.03 -32.03 -2.10
C MET A 464 -3.41 -30.56 -2.21
N THR A 465 -3.92 -29.96 -1.13
CA THR A 465 -4.25 -28.54 -1.07
C THR A 465 -3.02 -27.68 -1.29
N ARG A 466 -1.91 -28.00 -0.61
CA ARG A 466 -0.61 -27.34 -0.82
C ARG A 466 -0.16 -27.40 -2.27
N ARG A 467 -0.22 -28.58 -2.90
CA ARG A 467 0.11 -28.72 -4.33
C ARG A 467 -0.76 -27.86 -5.25
N ARG A 468 -2.04 -27.68 -4.93
CA ARG A 468 -2.94 -26.80 -5.72
C ARG A 468 -2.56 -25.33 -5.55
N LEU A 469 -2.22 -24.91 -4.34
CA LEU A 469 -1.70 -23.56 -4.08
C LEU A 469 -0.38 -23.33 -4.81
N ASP A 470 0.56 -24.28 -4.71
CA ASP A 470 1.86 -24.21 -5.39
C ASP A 470 1.67 -24.13 -6.92
N TYR A 471 0.75 -24.92 -7.49
CA TYR A 471 0.42 -24.85 -8.91
C TYR A 471 -0.18 -23.50 -9.31
N HIS A 472 -1.05 -22.94 -8.48
CA HIS A 472 -1.65 -21.63 -8.75
C HIS A 472 -0.59 -20.52 -8.73
N LEU A 473 0.29 -20.52 -7.72
CA LEU A 473 1.39 -19.55 -7.62
C LEU A 473 2.38 -19.71 -8.78
N PHE A 474 2.71 -20.95 -9.16
CA PHE A 474 3.54 -21.22 -10.33
C PHE A 474 2.89 -20.72 -11.63
N ALA A 475 1.58 -20.92 -11.80
CA ALA A 475 0.85 -20.44 -12.98
C ALA A 475 0.82 -18.91 -13.04
N GLN A 476 0.67 -18.22 -11.90
CA GLN A 476 0.74 -16.76 -11.83
C GLN A 476 2.11 -16.24 -12.26
N ASP A 477 3.18 -16.99 -12.01
CA ASP A 477 4.55 -16.61 -12.33
C ASP A 477 4.94 -16.81 -13.79
N LEU A 478 4.21 -17.66 -14.53
CA LEU A 478 4.41 -17.92 -15.95
C LEU A 478 3.85 -16.82 -16.86
N TYR A 479 2.89 -16.03 -16.38
CA TYR A 479 2.15 -15.02 -17.13
C TYR A 479 2.37 -13.61 -16.55
#